data_AF-A0A921JQY2-F1
#
_entry.id   AF-A0A921JQY2-F1
#
_cell.length_a   1.000
_cell.length_b   1.000
_cell.length_c   1.000
_cell.angle_alpha   90.00
_cell.angle_beta   90.00
_cell.angle_gamma   90.00
#
_symmetry.space_group_name_H-M   'P 1'
#
loop_
_entity.id
_entity.type
_entity.pdbx_description
1 polymer ?
#
loop_
_entity_poly.entity_id
_entity_poly.type
_entity_poly.pdbx_seq_one_letter_code
_entity_poly.pdbx_strand_id
1 'polypeptide(L)'
;DPDVWPMTGRRGAAQLALKTGVPVVPVAGFGPHRVLGQKKLEPWRLFGKRKPVSVMASPAIDLSTYAGVEPTKEVLDEVTDLFLDTLTQMVADLRNETPPTEGRFDMRVGRRVPNSPDSRE
;
A
#
# COMPACT_ATOMS: atom_id res chain seq x y z
N ASP A 1 -1.74 -9.76 3.13
CA ASP A 1 -2.14 -9.61 4.53
C ASP A 1 -3.43 -10.40 4.71
N PRO A 2 -3.54 -11.31 5.70
CA PRO A 2 -4.80 -11.99 6.03
C PRO A 2 -5.99 -11.02 6.19
N ASP A 3 -5.72 -9.84 6.72
CA ASP A 3 -6.70 -8.78 7.00
C ASP A 3 -6.84 -7.77 5.85
N VAL A 4 -6.20 -8.05 4.70
CA VAL A 4 -6.33 -7.28 3.45
C VAL A 4 -5.89 -5.81 3.58
N TRP A 5 -4.93 -5.53 4.46
CA TRP A 5 -4.23 -4.24 4.49
C TRP A 5 -3.08 -4.19 3.46
N PRO A 6 -2.65 -2.98 3.03
CA PRO A 6 -1.41 -2.82 2.28
C PRO A 6 -0.23 -3.49 3.00
N MET A 7 0.56 -4.23 2.23
CA MET A 7 1.73 -4.98 2.71
C MET A 7 3.01 -4.18 2.51
N THR A 8 4.16 -4.74 2.93
CA THR A 8 5.47 -4.18 2.58
C THR A 8 5.61 -4.01 1.07
N GLY A 9 6.10 -2.82 0.66
CA GLY A 9 6.19 -2.42 -0.74
C GLY A 9 7.55 -2.68 -1.36
N ARG A 10 7.64 -2.38 -2.66
CA ARG A 10 8.90 -2.32 -3.40
C ARG A 10 9.17 -0.87 -3.79
N ARG A 11 10.46 -0.53 -3.90
CA ARG A 11 10.96 0.83 -4.15
C ARG A 11 10.74 1.38 -5.57
N GLY A 12 10.24 0.57 -6.51
CA GLY A 12 10.20 0.96 -7.93
C GLY A 12 9.38 2.22 -8.21
N ALA A 13 8.22 2.37 -7.55
CA ALA A 13 7.39 3.56 -7.70
C ALA A 13 8.08 4.82 -7.14
N ALA A 14 8.67 4.72 -5.94
CA ALA A 14 9.44 5.81 -5.34
C ALA A 14 10.63 6.20 -6.24
N GLN A 15 11.36 5.22 -6.76
CA GLN A 15 12.51 5.46 -7.63
C GLN A 15 12.11 6.17 -8.92
N LEU A 16 11.00 5.78 -9.53
CA LEU A 16 10.50 6.43 -10.73
C LEU A 16 10.06 7.87 -10.44
N ALA A 17 9.33 8.08 -9.34
CA ALA A 17 8.84 9.39 -8.93
C ALA A 17 10.00 10.37 -8.70
N LEU A 18 11.01 9.98 -7.94
CA LEU A 18 12.16 10.84 -7.63
C LEU A 18 13.02 11.13 -8.87
N LYS A 19 13.22 10.14 -9.76
CA LYS A 19 14.02 10.34 -10.98
C LYS A 19 13.36 11.23 -12.02
N THR A 20 12.04 11.21 -12.10
CA THR A 20 11.30 11.89 -13.18
C THR A 20 10.59 13.16 -12.71
N GLY A 21 10.41 13.33 -11.40
CA GLY A 21 9.67 14.45 -10.83
C GLY A 21 8.17 14.45 -11.14
N VAL A 22 7.63 13.34 -11.65
CA VAL A 22 6.20 13.25 -12.00
C VAL A 22 5.33 13.11 -10.75
N PRO A 23 4.12 13.70 -10.75
CA PRO A 23 3.21 13.60 -9.61
C PRO A 23 2.75 12.15 -9.41
N VAL A 24 2.70 11.71 -8.15
CA VAL A 24 2.22 10.38 -7.76
C VAL A 24 0.84 10.49 -7.14
N VAL A 25 -0.17 9.98 -7.85
CA VAL A 25 -1.57 9.97 -7.39
C VAL A 25 -1.89 8.58 -6.84
N PRO A 26 -2.16 8.43 -5.53
CA PRO A 26 -2.45 7.13 -4.94
C PRO A 26 -3.91 6.74 -5.20
N VAL A 27 -4.11 5.44 -5.42
CA VAL A 27 -5.44 4.84 -5.64
C VAL A 27 -5.56 3.61 -4.75
N ALA A 28 -6.53 3.63 -3.85
CA ALA A 28 -6.86 2.52 -2.97
C ALA A 28 -8.14 1.83 -3.45
N GLY A 29 -8.16 0.50 -3.37
CA GLY A 29 -9.32 -0.31 -3.71
C GLY A 29 -9.62 -1.34 -2.64
N PHE A 30 -10.90 -1.54 -2.34
CA PHE A 30 -11.36 -2.54 -1.38
C PHE A 30 -12.56 -3.32 -1.91
N GLY A 31 -12.59 -4.63 -1.63
CA GLY A 31 -13.65 -5.53 -2.08
C GLY A 31 -13.35 -6.51 -3.22
N PRO A 32 -12.33 -6.34 -4.10
CA PRO A 32 -12.05 -7.34 -5.16
C PRO A 32 -11.81 -8.76 -4.62
N HIS A 33 -11.21 -8.88 -3.43
CA HIS A 33 -11.00 -10.16 -2.74
C HIS A 33 -12.31 -10.92 -2.43
N ARG A 34 -13.45 -10.22 -2.35
CA ARG A 34 -14.78 -10.83 -2.15
C ARG A 34 -15.31 -11.48 -3.41
N VAL A 35 -14.83 -11.04 -4.57
CA VAL A 35 -15.27 -11.47 -5.91
C VAL A 35 -14.41 -12.61 -6.42
N LEU A 36 -13.08 -12.50 -6.31
CA LEU A 36 -12.14 -13.46 -6.92
C LEU A 36 -11.39 -14.32 -5.91
N GLY A 37 -11.58 -14.11 -4.61
CA GLY A 37 -10.73 -14.70 -3.57
C GLY A 37 -9.46 -13.87 -3.34
N GLN A 38 -8.64 -14.30 -2.37
CA GLN A 38 -7.39 -13.63 -2.02
C GLN A 38 -6.17 -14.28 -2.68
N LYS A 39 -5.72 -15.43 -2.15
CA LYS A 39 -4.50 -16.13 -2.62
C LYS A 39 -4.72 -17.02 -3.83
N LYS A 40 -5.92 -17.61 -3.94
CA LYS A 40 -6.31 -18.48 -5.05
C LYS A 40 -7.55 -17.90 -5.69
N LEU A 41 -7.65 -18.03 -7.01
CA LEU A 41 -8.87 -17.70 -7.73
C LEU A 41 -9.97 -18.63 -7.24
N GLU A 42 -11.10 -18.04 -6.87
CA GLU A 42 -12.31 -18.75 -6.44
C GLU A 42 -13.45 -18.40 -7.41
N PRO A 43 -13.46 -18.94 -8.65
CA PRO A 43 -14.43 -18.55 -9.69
C PRO A 43 -15.88 -18.79 -9.28
N TRP A 44 -16.12 -19.75 -8.39
CA TRP A 44 -17.43 -20.06 -7.85
C TRP A 44 -18.08 -18.83 -7.14
N ARG A 45 -17.28 -17.89 -6.63
CA ARG A 45 -17.77 -16.64 -6.01
C ARG A 45 -18.39 -15.65 -7.00
N LEU A 46 -18.14 -15.84 -8.30
CA LEU A 46 -18.75 -15.04 -9.37
C LEU A 46 -20.23 -15.36 -9.58
N PHE A 47 -20.66 -16.59 -9.27
CA PHE A 47 -22.02 -17.06 -9.50
C PHE A 47 -23.00 -16.69 -8.36
N GLY A 48 -22.65 -15.72 -7.52
CA GLY A 48 -23.42 -15.29 -6.35
C GLY A 48 -23.96 -13.85 -6.44
N LYS A 49 -24.46 -13.33 -5.31
CA LYS A 49 -24.90 -11.94 -5.19
C LYS A 49 -23.74 -10.97 -5.48
N ARG A 50 -24.05 -9.84 -6.14
CA ARG A 50 -23.11 -8.73 -6.38
C ARG A 50 -22.39 -8.36 -5.09
N LYS A 51 -21.05 -8.29 -5.15
CA LYS A 51 -20.21 -7.86 -4.02
C LYS A 51 -19.84 -6.38 -4.20
N PRO A 52 -19.89 -5.56 -3.14
CA PRO A 52 -19.47 -4.17 -3.23
C PRO A 52 -17.95 -4.10 -3.39
N VAL A 53 -17.53 -3.25 -4.33
CA VAL A 53 -16.13 -2.87 -4.59
C VAL A 53 -16.10 -1.35 -4.55
N SER A 54 -15.20 -0.81 -3.75
CA SER A 54 -15.00 0.63 -3.58
C SER A 54 -13.59 0.99 -4.02
N VAL A 55 -13.45 2.14 -4.67
CA VAL A 55 -12.17 2.71 -5.10
C VAL A 55 -12.14 4.16 -4.67
N MET A 56 -10.99 4.60 -4.18
CA MET A 56 -10.72 5.97 -3.78
C MET A 56 -9.40 6.42 -4.40
N ALA A 57 -9.37 7.63 -4.94
CA ALA A 57 -8.15 8.31 -5.36
C ALA A 57 -8.01 9.60 -4.53
N SER A 58 -6.78 9.95 -4.14
CA SER A 58 -6.52 11.21 -3.45
C SER A 58 -5.77 12.18 -4.38
N PRO A 59 -5.57 13.45 -3.98
CA PRO A 59 -4.59 14.32 -4.62
C PRO A 59 -3.19 13.68 -4.67
N ALA A 60 -2.32 14.24 -5.50
CA ALA A 60 -0.94 13.80 -5.58
C ALA A 60 -0.24 13.93 -4.22
N ILE A 61 0.58 12.93 -3.89
CA ILE A 61 1.41 12.95 -2.69
C ILE A 61 2.45 14.05 -2.84
N ASP A 62 2.59 14.88 -1.81
CA ASP A 62 3.62 15.91 -1.76
C ASP A 62 4.99 15.26 -1.61
N LEU A 63 5.82 15.41 -2.63
CA LEU A 63 7.20 14.93 -2.68
C LEU A 63 8.20 16.10 -2.73
N SER A 64 7.76 17.33 -2.46
CA SER A 64 8.60 18.52 -2.52
C SER A 64 9.86 18.41 -1.66
N THR A 65 9.77 17.80 -0.48
CA THR A 65 10.91 17.53 0.42
C THR A 65 11.99 16.64 -0.21
N TYR A 66 11.63 15.80 -1.19
CA TYR A 66 12.53 14.87 -1.87
C TYR A 66 12.98 15.37 -3.24
N ALA A 67 12.57 16.57 -3.65
CA ALA A 67 12.91 17.13 -4.95
C ALA A 67 14.43 17.37 -5.09
N GLY A 68 15.05 16.73 -6.09
CA GLY A 68 16.49 16.84 -6.32
C GLY A 68 17.36 16.05 -5.34
N VAL A 69 16.77 15.28 -4.42
CA VAL A 69 17.50 14.37 -3.53
C VAL A 69 17.94 13.13 -4.31
N GLU A 70 19.18 12.70 -4.12
CA GLU A 70 19.69 11.46 -4.73
C GLU A 70 18.88 10.26 -4.20
N PRO A 71 18.36 9.37 -5.06
CA PRO A 71 17.53 8.24 -4.67
C PRO A 71 18.37 7.10 -4.06
N THR A 72 18.93 7.34 -2.87
CA THR A 72 19.60 6.32 -2.06
C THR A 72 18.62 5.27 -1.55
N LYS A 73 19.14 4.16 -1.03
CA LYS A 73 18.33 3.07 -0.48
C LYS A 73 17.36 3.57 0.61
N GLU A 74 17.87 4.44 1.47
CA GLU A 74 17.21 4.99 2.63
C GLU A 74 16.09 5.94 2.20
N VAL A 75 16.39 6.87 1.29
CA VAL A 75 15.40 7.81 0.71
C VAL A 75 14.28 7.04 0.01
N LEU A 76 14.62 5.99 -0.74
CA LEU A 76 13.63 5.16 -1.41
C LEU A 76 12.75 4.38 -0.43
N ASP A 77 13.30 3.95 0.70
CA ASP A 77 12.51 3.30 1.76
C ASP A 77 11.54 4.31 2.38
N GLU A 78 12.00 5.50 2.76
CA GLU A 78 11.16 6.56 3.32
C GLU A 78 9.99 6.95 2.41
N VAL A 79 10.27 7.21 1.12
CA VAL A 79 9.23 7.57 0.15
C VAL A 79 8.27 6.41 -0.10
N THR A 80 8.77 5.17 -0.09
CA THR A 80 7.91 3.98 -0.22
C THR A 80 7.00 3.86 1.01
N ASP A 81 7.53 4.10 2.21
CA ASP A 81 6.76 4.05 3.45
C ASP A 81 5.69 5.15 3.46
N LEU A 82 6.00 6.36 3.03
CA LEU A 82 5.03 7.45 2.83
C LEU A 82 3.87 7.04 1.90
N PHE A 83 4.17 6.40 0.77
CA PHE A 83 3.14 5.92 -0.16
C PHE A 83 2.25 4.86 0.47
N LEU A 84 2.84 3.90 1.18
CA LEU A 84 2.11 2.83 1.83
C LEU A 84 1.30 3.31 3.03
N ASP A 85 1.76 4.31 3.76
CA ASP A 85 1.00 4.95 4.86
C ASP A 85 -0.23 5.65 4.30
N THR A 86 -0.04 6.41 3.22
CA THR A 86 -1.15 7.06 2.50
C THR A 86 -2.18 6.05 2.04
N LEU A 87 -1.75 4.97 1.37
CA LEU A 87 -2.65 3.89 0.93
C LEU A 87 -3.33 3.17 2.11
N THR A 88 -2.63 3.00 3.23
CA THR A 88 -3.17 2.36 4.43
C THR A 88 -4.28 3.21 5.03
N GLN A 89 -4.10 4.53 5.11
CA GLN A 89 -5.14 5.44 5.57
C GLN A 89 -6.33 5.47 4.61
N MET A 90 -6.10 5.53 3.29
CA MET A 90 -7.18 5.47 2.31
C MET A 90 -8.00 4.17 2.42
N VAL A 91 -7.33 3.04 2.69
CA VAL A 91 -8.02 1.76 2.93
C VAL A 91 -8.78 1.77 4.26
N ALA A 92 -8.24 2.40 5.30
CA ALA A 92 -8.93 2.60 6.58
C ALA A 92 -10.22 3.40 6.39
N ASP A 93 -10.17 4.49 5.62
CA ASP A 93 -11.33 5.32 5.30
C ASP A 93 -12.37 4.55 4.49
N LEU A 94 -11.94 3.76 3.50
CA LEU A 94 -12.84 2.89 2.71
C LEU A 94 -13.52 1.80 3.55
N ARG A 95 -12.89 1.36 4.64
CA ARG A 95 -13.37 0.29 5.52
C ARG A 95 -14.08 0.81 6.77
N ASN A 96 -13.88 2.08 7.13
CA ASN A 96 -14.22 2.66 8.41
C ASN A 96 -13.64 1.84 9.60
N GLU A 97 -12.36 1.46 9.48
CA GLU A 97 -11.62 0.62 10.43
C GLU A 97 -10.25 1.24 10.76
N THR A 98 -9.71 0.94 11.93
CA THR A 98 -8.37 1.39 12.32
C THR A 98 -7.28 0.47 11.75
N PRO A 99 -6.19 1.01 11.17
CA PRO A 99 -5.05 0.20 10.75
C PRO A 99 -4.40 -0.58 11.91
N PRO A 100 -3.77 -1.74 11.61
CA PRO A 100 -2.99 -2.49 12.59
C PRO A 100 -1.80 -1.68 13.13
N THR A 101 -1.62 -1.68 14.45
CA THR A 101 -0.53 -0.94 15.13
C THR A 101 0.80 -1.71 15.12
N GLU A 102 0.76 -3.03 14.89
CA GLU A 102 1.93 -3.92 14.84
C GLU A 102 2.81 -3.73 13.58
N GLY A 103 2.34 -2.90 12.63
CA GLY A 103 3.02 -2.61 11.36
C GLY A 103 2.45 -3.39 10.17
N ARG A 104 3.23 -3.42 9.08
CA ARG A 104 2.80 -3.98 7.79
C ARG A 104 3.11 -5.46 7.69
N PHE A 105 2.19 -6.21 7.08
CA PHE A 105 2.43 -7.62 6.82
C PHE A 105 3.50 -7.79 5.73
N ASP A 106 4.55 -8.57 6.01
CA ASP A 106 5.56 -8.95 5.02
C ASP A 106 5.39 -10.44 4.65
N MET A 107 5.19 -10.69 3.36
CA MET A 107 4.96 -12.03 2.82
C MET A 107 6.16 -12.98 2.98
N ARG A 108 7.39 -12.47 3.04
CA ARG A 108 8.61 -13.29 3.13
C ARG A 108 8.74 -13.93 4.51
N VAL A 109 8.36 -13.20 5.55
CA VAL A 109 8.41 -13.67 6.95
C VAL A 109 7.05 -14.17 7.46
N GLY A 110 5.96 -13.88 6.74
CA GLY A 110 4.63 -14.38 7.07
C GLY A 110 3.99 -13.73 8.30
N ARG A 111 4.50 -12.57 8.73
CA ARG A 111 4.03 -11.81 9.90
C ARG A 111 4.06 -10.30 9.65
N ARG A 112 3.46 -9.53 10.56
CA ARG A 112 3.62 -8.08 10.60
C ARG A 112 5.04 -7.72 11.06
N VAL A 113 5.61 -6.70 10.42
CA VAL A 113 6.90 -6.12 10.76
C VAL A 113 6.69 -4.63 11.04
N PRO A 114 7.41 -4.05 12.02
CA PRO A 114 7.29 -2.64 12.34
C PRO A 114 7.55 -1.73 11.13
N ASN A 115 6.83 -0.61 11.09
CA ASN A 115 6.99 0.43 10.07
C ASN A 115 8.11 1.41 10.47
N SER A 116 9.31 0.90 10.76
CA SER A 116 10.46 1.74 11.09
C SER A 116 11.73 1.29 10.37
N PRO A 117 12.59 2.24 9.96
CA PRO A 117 13.88 1.96 9.33
C PRO A 117 14.86 1.22 10.27
N ASP A 118 14.65 1.33 11.58
CA ASP A 118 15.55 0.87 12.65
C ASP A 118 15.43 -0.64 12.98
N SER A 119 14.42 -1.33 12.46
CA SER A 119 14.18 -2.76 12.76
C SER A 119 14.86 -3.72 11.76
N ARG A 120 15.92 -3.29 11.07
CA ARG A 120 16.60 -4.06 10.00
C ARG A 120 18.10 -4.30 10.26
N GLU A 121 18.48 -4.45 11.52
CA GLU A 121 19.75 -5.08 11.92
C GLU A 121 19.59 -6.61 12.08
#